data_AF-A0A2E3K568-F1
#
_entry.id   AF-A0A2E3K568-F1
#
_cell.length_a   1.000
_cell.length_b   1.000
_cell.length_c   1.000
_cell.angle_alpha   90.00
_cell.angle_beta   90.00
_cell.angle_gamma   90.00
#
_symmetry.space_group_name_H-M   'P 1'
#
loop_
_entity.id
_entity.type
_entity.pdbx_description
1 polymer ?
#
loop_
_entity_poly.entity_id
_entity_poly.type
_entity_poly.pdbx_seq_one_letter_code
_entity_poly.pdbx_strand_id
1 'polypeptide(L)'
;MFADVFEMKMVFRAMSYMLGTIIIFLAVFFMFTDFHIYQTLNWVREMLGYSFLILTMTLSLIAIYCWLKISSEKQSEHKFWMAIGLHSANGIMTLALTYTLLGISLGIGSLSGKSLSPETVQIAVQEMTTNFSLAFMTTVIGLPLSTILKAFLIITHNKR
;
A
#
# COMPACT_ATOMS: atom_id res chain seq x y z
N MET A 1 1.74 -28.60 -17.04
CA MET A 1 2.97 -28.09 -17.69
C MET A 1 2.76 -26.80 -18.49
N PHE A 2 1.94 -26.75 -19.56
CA PHE A 2 1.74 -25.47 -20.29
C PHE A 2 0.95 -24.41 -19.50
N ALA A 3 -0.03 -24.83 -18.70
CA ALA A 3 -0.77 -23.94 -17.80
C ALA A 3 0.15 -23.35 -16.72
N ASP A 4 1.00 -24.16 -16.08
CA ASP A 4 1.93 -23.70 -15.04
C ASP A 4 2.95 -22.68 -15.56
N VAL A 5 3.44 -22.87 -16.79
CA VAL A 5 4.34 -21.92 -17.45
C VAL A 5 3.62 -20.61 -17.78
N PHE A 6 2.33 -20.66 -18.13
CA PHE A 6 1.52 -19.47 -18.38
C PHE A 6 1.25 -18.69 -17.07
N GLU A 7 0.89 -19.39 -15.99
CA GLU A 7 0.72 -18.77 -14.66
C GLU A 7 1.99 -18.08 -14.19
N MET A 8 3.13 -18.76 -14.31
CA MET A 8 4.42 -18.23 -13.90
C MET A 8 4.78 -16.95 -14.68
N LYS A 9 4.52 -16.93 -16.00
CA LYS A 9 4.70 -15.73 -16.83
C LYS A 9 3.83 -14.56 -16.36
N MET A 10 2.59 -14.81 -15.96
CA MET A 10 1.66 -13.78 -15.50
C MET A 10 2.09 -13.17 -14.17
N VAL A 11 2.59 -13.99 -13.24
CA VAL A 11 3.17 -13.53 -11.98
C VAL A 11 4.39 -12.64 -12.23
N PHE A 12 5.34 -13.07 -13.07
CA PHE A 12 6.50 -12.24 -13.42
C PHE A 12 6.11 -10.92 -14.08
N ARG A 13 5.06 -10.93 -14.92
CA ARG A 13 4.54 -9.72 -15.54
C ARG A 13 3.91 -8.77 -14.52
N ALA A 14 3.14 -9.29 -13.57
CA ALA A 14 2.58 -8.51 -12.46
C ALA A 14 3.68 -7.88 -11.60
N MET A 15 4.70 -8.67 -11.24
CA MET A 15 5.87 -8.17 -10.51
C MET A 15 6.61 -7.08 -11.28
N SER A 16 6.78 -7.26 -12.59
CA SER A 16 7.44 -6.27 -13.46
C SER A 16 6.66 -4.96 -13.52
N TYR A 17 5.33 -5.00 -13.65
CA TYR A 17 4.50 -3.79 -13.61
C TYR A 17 4.55 -3.10 -12.26
N MET A 18 4.50 -3.86 -11.16
CA MET A 18 4.59 -3.30 -9.82
C MET A 18 5.95 -2.63 -9.57
N LEU A 19 7.05 -3.34 -9.83
CA LEU A 19 8.41 -2.82 -9.68
C LEU A 19 8.67 -1.63 -10.60
N GLY A 20 8.26 -1.71 -11.87
CA GLY A 20 8.39 -0.60 -12.82
C GLY A 20 7.64 0.65 -12.35
N THR A 21 6.42 0.49 -11.85
CA THR A 21 5.63 1.61 -11.29
C THR A 21 6.35 2.22 -10.08
N ILE A 22 6.86 1.39 -9.16
CA ILE A 22 7.62 1.86 -8.00
C ILE A 22 8.88 2.63 -8.42
N ILE A 23 9.64 2.11 -9.39
CA ILE A 23 10.85 2.77 -9.88
C ILE A 23 10.52 4.12 -10.54
N ILE A 24 9.45 4.20 -11.33
CA ILE A 24 9.01 5.46 -11.94
C ILE A 24 8.61 6.48 -10.85
N PHE A 25 7.81 6.06 -9.87
CA PHE A 25 7.45 6.93 -8.74
C PHE A 25 8.69 7.40 -7.96
N LEU A 26 9.64 6.51 -7.72
CA LEU A 26 10.88 6.84 -7.02
C LEU A 26 11.76 7.81 -7.83
N ALA A 27 11.84 7.62 -9.15
CA ALA A 27 12.55 8.53 -10.04
C ALA A 27 11.93 9.93 -10.03
N VAL A 28 10.59 10.03 -10.11
CA VAL A 28 9.87 11.30 -9.98
C VAL A 28 10.13 11.92 -8.61
N PHE A 29 10.07 11.14 -7.53
CA PHE A 29 10.32 11.61 -6.17
C PHE A 29 11.73 12.23 -6.02
N PHE A 30 12.75 11.58 -6.58
CA PHE A 30 14.13 12.08 -6.55
C PHE A 30 14.37 13.30 -7.44
N MET A 31 13.51 13.58 -8.42
CA MET A 31 13.61 14.84 -9.17
C MET A 31 13.21 16.06 -8.32
N PHE A 32 12.35 15.85 -7.32
CA PHE A 32 11.84 16.93 -6.47
C PHE A 32 12.49 16.98 -5.08
N THR A 33 13.35 16.01 -4.75
CA THR A 33 13.89 15.84 -3.39
C THR A 33 15.37 15.50 -3.43
N ASP A 34 16.17 16.12 -2.56
CA ASP A 34 17.60 15.83 -2.41
C ASP A 34 17.90 14.55 -1.59
N PHE A 35 16.90 13.68 -1.40
CA PHE A 35 17.05 12.49 -0.57
C PHE A 35 17.92 11.44 -1.27
N HIS A 36 18.87 10.86 -0.54
CA HIS A 36 19.54 9.64 -0.99
C HIS A 36 18.61 8.42 -0.88
N ILE A 37 18.92 7.36 -1.64
CA ILE A 37 18.14 6.10 -1.66
C ILE A 37 17.96 5.52 -0.25
N TYR A 38 19.05 5.47 0.52
CA TYR A 38 19.02 4.94 1.89
C TYR A 38 18.13 5.78 2.81
N GLN A 39 18.20 7.11 2.72
CA GLN A 39 17.39 8.03 3.51
C GLN A 39 15.90 7.88 3.18
N THR A 40 15.56 7.71 1.90
CA THR A 40 14.18 7.50 1.47
C THR A 40 13.61 6.20 2.01
N LEU A 41 14.38 5.11 1.96
CA LEU A 41 13.94 3.82 2.50
C LEU A 41 13.71 3.87 4.02
N ASN A 42 14.57 4.58 4.75
CA ASN A 42 14.38 4.77 6.19
C ASN A 42 13.15 5.65 6.47
N TRP A 43 12.97 6.74 5.73
CA TRP A 43 11.81 7.62 5.89
C TRP A 43 10.49 6.88 5.62
N VAL A 44 10.38 6.15 4.52
CA VAL A 44 9.18 5.34 4.19
C VAL A 44 8.89 4.33 5.30
N ARG A 45 9.93 3.70 5.84
CA ARG A 45 9.80 2.71 6.92
C ARG A 45 9.34 3.34 8.22
N GLU A 46 9.90 4.47 8.61
CA GLU A 46 9.51 5.22 9.82
C GLU A 46 8.08 5.73 9.71
N MET A 47 7.67 6.21 8.54
CA MET A 47 6.36 6.80 8.31
C MET A 47 5.24 5.77 8.11
N LEU A 48 5.51 4.58 7.58
CA LEU A 48 4.45 3.60 7.25
C LEU A 48 4.51 2.32 8.08
N GLY A 49 5.70 1.97 8.60
CA GLY A 49 5.92 0.69 9.26
C GLY A 49 6.08 -0.48 8.27
N TYR A 50 6.90 -1.46 8.67
CA TYR A 50 7.20 -2.62 7.83
C TYR A 50 6.00 -3.48 7.48
N SER A 51 5.14 -3.74 8.46
CA SER A 51 4.01 -4.65 8.31
C SER A 51 2.96 -4.08 7.35
N PHE A 52 2.67 -2.78 7.41
CA PHE A 52 1.80 -2.12 6.45
C PHE A 52 2.33 -2.22 5.01
N LEU A 53 3.62 -1.95 4.83
CA LEU A 53 4.28 -2.02 3.52
C LEU A 53 4.20 -3.41 2.91
N ILE A 54 4.55 -4.44 3.67
CA ILE A 54 4.53 -5.83 3.19
C ILE A 54 3.12 -6.25 2.80
N LEU A 55 2.14 -6.04 3.69
CA LEU A 55 0.75 -6.43 3.44
C LEU A 55 0.15 -5.69 2.25
N THR A 56 0.40 -4.38 2.13
CA THR A 56 -0.07 -3.56 1.01
C THR A 56 0.58 -3.98 -0.30
N MET A 57 1.88 -4.29 -0.31
CA MET A 57 2.58 -4.79 -1.49
C MET A 57 2.04 -6.14 -1.96
N THR A 58 1.80 -7.06 -1.03
CA THR A 58 1.20 -8.37 -1.34
C THR A 58 -0.20 -8.21 -1.95
N LEU A 59 -1.06 -7.41 -1.33
CA LEU A 59 -2.42 -7.19 -1.86
C LEU A 59 -2.41 -6.46 -3.20
N SER A 60 -1.49 -5.51 -3.39
CA SER A 60 -1.32 -4.81 -4.67
C SER A 60 -0.89 -5.76 -5.77
N LEU A 61 0.05 -6.67 -5.48
CA LEU A 61 0.49 -7.69 -6.41
C LEU A 61 -0.65 -8.62 -6.82
N ILE A 62 -1.47 -9.06 -5.87
CA ILE A 62 -2.64 -9.90 -6.15
C ILE A 62 -3.65 -9.15 -7.04
N ALA A 63 -3.92 -7.87 -6.75
CA ALA A 63 -4.83 -7.06 -7.55
C ALA A 63 -4.32 -6.87 -9.00
N ILE A 64 -3.03 -6.58 -9.17
CA ILE A 64 -2.39 -6.45 -10.50
C ILE A 64 -2.42 -7.79 -11.25
N TYR A 65 -2.14 -8.91 -10.57
CA TYR A 65 -2.23 -10.24 -11.17
C TYR A 65 -3.65 -10.55 -11.67
N CYS A 66 -4.68 -10.26 -10.85
CA CYS A 66 -6.08 -10.42 -11.23
C CYS A 66 -6.44 -9.54 -12.44
N TRP A 67 -5.94 -8.29 -12.47
CA TRP A 67 -6.14 -7.39 -13.61
C TRP A 67 -5.55 -7.95 -14.91
N LEU A 68 -4.34 -8.52 -14.87
CA LEU A 68 -3.72 -9.17 -16.03
C LEU A 68 -4.50 -10.41 -16.49
N LYS A 69 -5.04 -11.20 -15.54
CA LYS A 69 -5.88 -12.37 -15.81
C LYS A 69 -7.17 -12.01 -16.54
N ILE A 70 -7.92 -11.02 -16.04
CA ILE A 70 -9.11 -10.47 -16.72
C ILE A 70 -8.74 -9.98 -18.14
N SER A 71 -7.54 -9.41 -18.29
CA SER A 71 -7.03 -8.93 -19.58
C SER A 71 -6.59 -10.05 -20.55
N SER A 72 -6.52 -11.32 -20.12
CA SER A 72 -5.96 -12.41 -20.94
C SER A 72 -6.92 -13.58 -21.14
N GLU A 73 -7.90 -13.77 -20.25
CA GLU A 73 -8.77 -14.96 -20.25
C GLU A 73 -10.15 -14.73 -20.89
N LYS A 74 -10.88 -15.83 -21.09
CA LYS A 74 -12.25 -15.86 -21.60
C LYS A 74 -13.25 -15.35 -20.55
N GLN A 75 -14.38 -14.79 -21.01
CA GLN A 75 -15.42 -14.14 -20.19
C GLN A 75 -15.89 -14.95 -18.96
N SER A 76 -15.87 -16.27 -19.03
CA SER A 76 -16.41 -17.16 -17.98
C SER A 76 -15.67 -17.06 -16.66
N GLU A 77 -14.37 -16.77 -16.67
CA GLU A 77 -13.54 -16.68 -15.45
C GLU A 77 -13.36 -15.25 -14.95
N HIS A 78 -13.83 -14.25 -15.72
CA HIS A 78 -13.65 -12.84 -15.36
C HIS A 78 -14.30 -12.49 -14.03
N LYS A 79 -15.49 -13.02 -13.75
CA LYS A 79 -16.20 -12.75 -12.49
C LYS A 79 -15.41 -13.20 -11.26
N PHE A 80 -14.73 -14.34 -11.37
CA PHE A 80 -13.91 -14.89 -10.31
C PHE A 80 -12.68 -14.01 -10.03
N TRP A 81 -11.90 -13.70 -11.07
CA TRP A 81 -10.72 -12.84 -10.94
C TRP A 81 -11.06 -11.40 -10.55
N MET A 82 -12.20 -10.90 -11.01
CA MET A 82 -12.75 -9.60 -10.62
C MET A 82 -13.07 -9.56 -9.13
N ALA A 83 -13.74 -10.59 -8.60
CA ALA A 83 -14.03 -10.68 -7.18
C ALA A 83 -12.76 -10.70 -6.34
N ILE A 84 -11.77 -11.54 -6.69
CA ILE A 84 -10.50 -11.60 -5.97
C ILE A 84 -9.77 -10.26 -6.02
N GLY A 85 -9.64 -9.67 -7.20
CA GLY A 85 -8.96 -8.38 -7.37
C GLY A 85 -9.61 -7.26 -6.55
N LEU A 86 -10.95 -7.17 -6.57
CA LEU A 86 -11.69 -6.19 -5.77
C LEU A 86 -11.54 -6.45 -4.28
N HIS A 87 -11.56 -7.71 -3.83
CA HIS A 87 -11.31 -8.04 -2.43
C HIS A 87 -9.89 -7.67 -1.99
N SER A 88 -8.88 -7.88 -2.84
CA SER A 88 -7.51 -7.45 -2.55
C SER A 88 -7.39 -5.93 -2.45
N ALA A 89 -8.00 -5.19 -3.39
CA ALA A 89 -8.00 -3.73 -3.36
C ALA A 89 -8.77 -3.18 -2.14
N ASN A 90 -9.91 -3.77 -1.77
CA ASN A 90 -10.62 -3.44 -0.54
C ASN A 90 -9.82 -3.79 0.71
N GLY A 91 -9.03 -4.87 0.68
CA GLY A 91 -8.09 -5.22 1.74
C GLY A 91 -7.08 -4.11 2.01
N ILE A 92 -6.55 -3.45 0.98
CA ILE A 92 -5.65 -2.29 1.14
C ILE A 92 -6.36 -1.13 1.86
N MET A 93 -7.62 -0.84 1.51
CA MET A 93 -8.42 0.17 2.18
C MET A 93 -8.65 -0.18 3.67
N THR A 94 -8.97 -1.44 3.97
CA THR A 94 -9.15 -1.91 5.35
C THR A 94 -7.84 -1.85 6.14
N LEU A 95 -6.70 -2.19 5.53
CA LEU A 95 -5.39 -2.05 6.17
C LEU A 95 -5.07 -0.59 6.46
N ALA A 96 -5.31 0.31 5.51
CA ALA A 96 -5.11 1.75 5.71
C ALA A 96 -5.90 2.24 6.93
N LEU A 97 -7.20 1.95 6.99
CA LEU A 97 -8.04 2.35 8.12
C LEU A 97 -7.59 1.70 9.44
N THR A 98 -7.21 0.43 9.42
CA THR A 98 -6.70 -0.27 10.62
C THR A 98 -5.42 0.35 11.15
N TYR A 99 -4.46 0.67 10.27
CA TYR A 99 -3.21 1.30 10.67
C TYR A 99 -3.39 2.76 11.08
N THR A 100 -4.39 3.46 10.53
CA THR A 100 -4.82 4.76 11.02
C THR A 100 -5.29 4.67 12.47
N LEU A 101 -6.19 3.72 12.77
CA LEU A 101 -6.65 3.51 14.13
C LEU A 101 -5.52 3.08 15.07
N LEU A 102 -4.61 2.22 14.60
CA LEU A 102 -3.43 1.81 15.35
C LEU A 102 -2.53 3.00 15.69
N GLY A 103 -2.16 3.81 14.70
CA GLY A 103 -1.29 4.98 14.90
C GLY A 103 -1.93 6.01 15.83
N ILE A 104 -3.23 6.26 15.70
CA ILE A 104 -3.96 7.14 16.63
C ILE A 104 -3.95 6.55 18.04
N SER A 105 -4.21 5.25 18.19
CA SER A 105 -4.24 4.58 19.49
C SER A 105 -2.87 4.59 20.17
N LEU A 106 -1.79 4.34 19.43
CA LEU A 106 -0.41 4.44 19.92
C LEU A 106 -0.05 5.89 20.28
N GLY A 107 -0.48 6.86 19.48
CA GLY A 107 -0.27 8.28 19.74
C GLY A 107 -0.92 8.73 21.03
N ILE A 108 -2.20 8.39 21.25
CA ILE A 108 -2.91 8.69 22.50
C ILE A 108 -2.29 7.91 23.68
N GLY A 109 -1.96 6.62 23.47
CA GLY A 109 -1.32 5.78 24.48
C GLY A 109 0.04 6.31 24.95
N SER A 110 0.80 6.97 24.07
CA SER A 110 2.09 7.59 24.43
C SER A 110 1.95 8.75 25.45
N LEU A 111 0.74 9.33 25.55
CA LEU A 111 0.42 10.37 26.53
C LEU A 111 -0.09 9.79 27.86
N SER A 112 -0.71 8.59 27.84
CA SER A 112 -1.30 7.96 29.02
C SER A 112 -0.22 7.35 29.92
N GLY A 113 0.44 8.20 30.71
CA GLY A 113 1.48 7.79 31.67
C GLY A 113 2.59 8.82 31.88
N LYS A 114 2.63 9.90 31.08
CA LYS A 114 3.61 10.97 31.22
C LYS A 114 3.02 12.14 32.02
N SER A 115 3.70 12.54 33.10
CA SER A 115 3.44 13.84 33.73
C SER A 115 3.91 14.93 32.77
N LEU A 116 2.99 15.79 32.32
CA LEU A 116 3.29 16.87 31.39
C LEU A 116 3.93 18.04 32.17
N SER A 117 5.27 18.05 32.23
CA SER A 117 6.07 19.16 32.72
C SER A 117 6.71 19.92 31.54
N PRO A 118 7.19 21.15 31.73
CA PRO A 118 7.93 21.87 30.70
C PRO A 118 9.11 21.07 30.10
N GLU A 119 9.73 20.15 30.86
CA GLU A 119 10.82 19.31 30.33
C GLU A 119 10.33 18.11 29.51
N THR A 120 9.14 17.56 29.81
CA THR A 120 8.65 16.30 29.19
C THR A 120 7.68 16.53 28.03
N VAL A 121 7.03 17.69 27.96
CA VAL A 121 6.04 18.01 26.93
C VAL A 121 6.61 17.90 25.52
N GLN A 122 7.85 18.37 25.28
CA GLN A 122 8.45 18.32 23.95
C GLN A 122 8.66 16.88 23.46
N ILE A 123 9.10 15.99 24.36
CA ILE A 123 9.28 14.56 24.07
C ILE A 123 7.93 13.89 23.81
N ALA A 124 6.91 14.21 24.61
CA ALA A 124 5.55 13.69 24.44
C ALA A 124 4.95 14.09 23.09
N VAL A 125 5.13 15.35 22.67
CA VAL A 125 4.65 15.84 21.37
C VAL A 125 5.38 15.13 20.21
N GLN A 126 6.70 14.97 20.28
CA GLN A 126 7.46 14.27 19.24
C GLN A 126 7.01 12.81 19.04
N GLU A 127 6.82 12.07 20.13
CA GLU A 127 6.32 10.69 20.07
C GLU A 127 4.89 10.61 19.53
N MET A 128 4.01 11.51 19.97
CA MET A 128 2.65 11.60 19.44
C MET A 128 2.65 11.91 17.94
N THR A 129 3.45 12.87 17.49
CA THR A 129 3.59 13.22 16.08
C THR A 129 4.09 12.05 15.24
N THR A 130 5.03 11.26 15.76
CA THR A 130 5.52 10.06 15.07
C THR A 130 4.41 9.04 14.86
N ASN A 131 3.65 8.72 15.91
CA ASN A 131 2.54 7.76 15.84
C ASN A 131 1.39 8.26 14.94
N PHE A 132 1.09 9.56 14.99
CA PHE A 132 0.10 10.17 14.10
C PHE A 132 0.57 10.22 12.65
N SER A 133 1.87 10.40 12.40
CA SER A 133 2.40 10.31 11.05
C SER A 133 2.14 8.94 10.43
N LEU A 134 2.35 7.86 11.19
CA LEU A 134 1.95 6.51 10.78
C LEU A 134 0.46 6.43 10.46
N ALA A 135 -0.38 7.01 11.31
CA ALA A 135 -1.82 6.99 11.10
C ALA A 135 -2.24 7.67 9.80
N PHE A 136 -1.70 8.87 9.53
CA PHE A 136 -2.09 9.69 8.39
C PHE A 136 -1.46 9.19 7.08
N MET A 137 -0.18 8.84 7.09
CA MET A 137 0.54 8.42 5.86
C MET A 137 -0.01 7.11 5.30
N THR A 138 -0.41 6.17 6.17
CA THR A 138 -1.04 4.92 5.74
C THR A 138 -2.37 5.14 5.04
N THR A 139 -3.17 6.14 5.45
CA THR A 139 -4.41 6.53 4.75
C THR A 139 -4.14 7.27 3.45
N VAL A 140 -3.24 8.27 3.49
CA VAL A 140 -2.87 9.12 2.35
C VAL A 140 -2.37 8.28 1.19
N ILE A 141 -1.68 7.17 1.47
CA ILE A 141 -1.17 6.27 0.42
C ILE A 141 -2.17 5.14 0.14
N GLY A 142 -2.70 4.50 1.18
CA GLY A 142 -3.51 3.29 1.04
C GLY A 142 -4.87 3.50 0.37
N LEU A 143 -5.59 4.58 0.71
CA LEU A 143 -6.92 4.82 0.12
C LEU A 143 -6.87 5.18 -1.37
N PRO A 144 -5.98 6.08 -1.83
CA PRO A 144 -5.83 6.33 -3.26
C PRO A 144 -5.38 5.08 -4.00
N LEU A 145 -4.42 4.32 -3.46
CA LEU A 145 -3.95 3.07 -4.08
C LEU A 145 -5.08 2.05 -4.25
N SER A 146 -5.88 1.83 -3.19
CA SER A 146 -7.06 0.96 -3.25
C SER A 146 -8.03 1.41 -4.36
N THR A 147 -8.29 2.71 -4.44
CA THR A 147 -9.23 3.28 -5.41
C THR A 147 -8.74 3.14 -6.85
N ILE A 148 -7.46 3.41 -7.10
CA ILE A 148 -6.83 3.26 -8.41
C ILE A 148 -6.86 1.80 -8.87
N LEU A 149 -6.52 0.85 -7.99
CA LEU A 149 -6.56 -0.57 -8.32
C LEU A 149 -8.00 -1.06 -8.63
N LYS A 150 -8.98 -0.62 -7.84
CA LYS A 150 -10.41 -0.88 -8.13
C LYS A 150 -10.81 -0.32 -9.48
N ALA A 151 -10.41 0.91 -9.80
CA ALA A 151 -10.73 1.55 -11.07
C ALA A 151 -10.17 0.74 -12.26
N PHE A 152 -8.90 0.31 -12.19
CA PHE A 152 -8.31 -0.53 -13.25
C PHE A 152 -9.07 -1.84 -13.45
N LEU A 153 -9.43 -2.53 -12.37
CA LEU A 153 -10.20 -3.78 -12.43
C LEU A 153 -11.59 -3.57 -13.05
N ILE A 154 -12.35 -2.58 -12.56
CA ILE A 154 -13.72 -2.29 -13.00
C ILE A 154 -13.75 -1.86 -14.46
N ILE A 155 -12.89 -0.91 -14.84
CA ILE A 155 -12.85 -0.38 -16.21
C ILE A 155 -12.47 -1.48 -17.20
N THR A 156 -11.50 -2.33 -16.84
CA THR A 156 -11.05 -3.43 -17.70
C THR A 156 -12.12 -4.50 -17.85
N HIS A 157 -12.82 -4.84 -16.76
CA HIS A 157 -13.92 -5.79 -16.81
C HIS A 157 -15.09 -5.28 -17.67
N ASN A 158 -15.49 -4.01 -17.51
CA ASN A 158 -16.61 -3.44 -18.26
C ASN A 158 -16.31 -3.23 -19.75
N LYS A 159 -15.03 -3.14 -20.14
CA LYS A 159 -14.61 -2.99 -21.54
C LYS A 159 -14.64 -4.31 -22.33
N ARG A 160 -14.73 -5.46 -21.65
CA ARG A 160 -14.72 -6.80 -22.27
C ARG A 160 -16.06 -7.50 -22.11
#